data_AF-A0A925DCA7-F1
#
_entry.id   AF-A0A925DCA7-F1
#
_cell.length_a   1.000
_cell.length_b   1.000
_cell.length_c   1.000
_cell.angle_alpha   90.00
_cell.angle_beta   90.00
_cell.angle_gamma   90.00
#
_symmetry.space_group_name_H-M   'P 1'
#
loop_
_entity.id
_entity.type
_entity.pdbx_description
1 polymer ?
#
loop_
_entity_poly.entity_id
_entity_poly.type
_entity_poly.pdbx_seq_one_letter_code
_entity_poly.pdbx_strand_id
1 'polypeptide(L)'
;MAARLFLIGLILGMVLVERTLPLTHDNAWLANTLAVAGVAAVWLGLWRRWSLVWRAGLLMEASAWLAFMAATNGLDIATALQARLWLRFLILAAGSLALALTFHIQPAGPAAARMPALAPIFLASSAMWLLAGAWTEIVLRRQGIGELNLLTASALLIAALFAILARRLHWNAAGHTALALQFVAAGVWLVFIRSRWSAQSAGLLEGPFPSAAMLALGLFLCNRLLGQRDETTSAPHLSGLVGFVLPWIGLCWTTLSLGLLLNWATTTYAAPSGAQAEKAAPGASGGMARILFPQGDTNEAK
;
A
#
# COMPACT_ATOMS: atom_id res chain seq x y z
N MET A 1 -21.74 21.40 -9.58
CA MET A 1 -21.32 20.33 -8.65
C MET A 1 -19.82 20.35 -8.33
N ALA A 2 -18.92 20.44 -9.33
CA ALA A 2 -17.46 20.46 -9.11
C ALA A 2 -16.95 21.58 -8.17
N ALA A 3 -17.54 22.78 -8.24
CA ALA A 3 -17.18 23.89 -7.35
C ALA A 3 -17.46 23.61 -5.86
N ARG A 4 -18.48 22.79 -5.53
CA ARG A 4 -18.85 22.49 -4.13
C ARG A 4 -17.92 21.46 -3.49
N LEU A 5 -17.50 20.44 -4.24
CA LEU A 5 -16.52 19.44 -3.77
C LEU A 5 -15.14 20.06 -3.54
N PHE A 6 -14.74 21.03 -4.35
CA PHE A 6 -13.47 21.73 -4.21
C PHE A 6 -13.46 22.68 -3.00
N LEU A 7 -14.56 23.38 -2.74
CA LEU A 7 -14.73 24.26 -1.57
C LEU A 7 -14.66 23.45 -0.26
N ILE A 8 -15.24 22.25 -0.24
CA ILE A 8 -15.12 21.31 0.89
C ILE A 8 -13.66 20.85 1.05
N GLY A 9 -12.96 20.53 -0.04
CA GLY A 9 -11.54 20.18 0.01
C GLY A 9 -10.63 21.31 0.50
N LEU A 10 -10.94 22.56 0.13
CA LEU A 10 -10.19 23.74 0.54
C LEU A 10 -10.45 24.11 2.02
N ILE A 11 -11.70 24.01 2.47
CA ILE A 11 -12.06 24.16 3.89
C ILE A 11 -11.42 23.06 4.73
N LEU A 12 -11.46 21.81 4.25
CA LEU A 12 -10.81 20.69 4.95
C LEU A 12 -9.29 20.87 4.99
N GLY A 13 -8.68 21.38 3.92
CA GLY A 13 -7.26 21.73 3.87
C GLY A 13 -6.88 22.86 4.83
N MET A 14 -7.68 23.94 4.91
CA MET A 14 -7.49 25.01 5.89
C MET A 14 -7.63 24.51 7.32
N VAL A 15 -8.67 23.73 7.63
CA VAL A 15 -8.89 23.15 8.96
C VAL A 15 -7.77 22.17 9.33
N LEU A 16 -7.19 21.43 8.38
CA LEU A 16 -6.04 20.57 8.62
C LEU A 16 -4.75 21.37 8.88
N VAL A 17 -4.52 22.46 8.14
CA VAL A 17 -3.38 23.37 8.36
C VAL A 17 -3.46 23.99 9.75
N GLU A 18 -4.65 24.44 10.15
CA GLU A 18 -4.92 25.00 11.48
C GLU A 18 -4.76 23.95 12.60
N ARG A 19 -5.14 22.69 12.36
CA ARG A 19 -4.93 21.60 13.33
C ARG A 19 -3.48 21.11 13.46
N THR A 20 -2.56 21.58 12.62
CA THR A 20 -1.13 21.25 12.71
C THR A 20 -0.30 22.24 13.53
N LEU A 21 -0.92 23.19 14.24
CA LEU A 21 -0.21 24.06 15.21
C LEU A 21 0.32 23.25 16.40
N PRO A 22 1.66 23.10 16.47
CA PRO A 22 2.40 23.82 17.49
C PRO A 22 3.30 24.88 16.84
N LEU A 23 3.41 26.02 17.52
CA LEU A 23 4.11 27.23 17.08
C LEU A 23 5.64 27.03 17.06
N THR A 24 6.15 26.29 16.07
CA THR A 24 7.56 26.33 15.67
C THR A 24 7.64 26.55 14.16
N HIS A 25 8.51 27.48 13.74
CA HIS A 25 8.79 27.83 12.34
C HIS A 25 9.50 26.66 11.63
N ASP A 26 8.81 25.52 11.48
CA ASP A 26 9.39 24.32 10.90
C ASP A 26 9.05 24.22 9.41
N ASN A 27 9.99 23.70 8.62
CA ASN A 27 9.83 23.37 7.19
C ASN A 27 8.57 22.52 6.92
N ALA A 28 8.06 21.84 7.95
CA ALA A 28 6.85 21.06 7.93
C ALA A 28 5.57 21.87 7.70
N TRP A 29 5.41 22.99 8.40
CA TRP A 29 4.27 23.88 8.25
C TRP A 29 4.32 24.59 6.88
N LEU A 30 5.51 24.99 6.46
CA LEU A 30 5.74 25.61 5.16
C LEU A 30 5.28 24.68 4.02
N ALA A 31 5.62 23.39 4.09
CA ALA A 31 5.20 22.41 3.09
C ALA A 31 3.67 22.30 2.96
N ASN A 32 2.95 22.19 4.08
CA ASN A 32 1.49 22.06 4.06
C ASN A 32 0.82 23.32 3.49
N THR A 33 1.29 24.50 3.94
CA THR A 33 0.76 25.78 3.49
C THR A 33 1.01 25.99 1.99
N LEU A 34 2.22 25.68 1.52
CA LEU A 34 2.57 25.76 0.11
C LEU A 34 1.77 24.80 -0.77
N ALA A 35 1.48 23.58 -0.30
CA ALA A 35 0.67 22.63 -1.06
C ALA A 35 -0.77 23.15 -1.24
N VAL A 36 -1.41 23.59 -0.15
CA VAL A 36 -2.79 24.11 -0.20
C VAL A 36 -2.86 25.39 -1.04
N ALA A 37 -1.92 26.33 -0.84
CA ALA A 37 -1.84 27.56 -1.59
C ALA A 37 -1.55 27.31 -3.08
N GLY A 38 -0.64 26.38 -3.39
CA GLY A 38 -0.27 26.00 -4.75
C GLY A 38 -1.45 25.47 -5.53
N VAL A 39 -2.21 24.53 -4.96
CA VAL A 39 -3.44 23.98 -5.56
C VAL A 39 -4.48 25.06 -5.82
N ALA A 40 -4.73 25.94 -4.83
CA ALA A 40 -5.68 27.03 -4.96
C ALA A 40 -5.26 28.03 -6.04
N ALA A 41 -3.97 28.39 -6.12
CA ALA A 41 -3.42 29.29 -7.12
C ALA A 41 -3.50 28.69 -8.53
N VAL A 42 -3.18 27.40 -8.71
CA VAL A 42 -3.36 26.72 -10.01
C VAL A 42 -4.80 26.76 -10.45
N TRP A 43 -5.73 26.38 -9.56
CA TRP A 43 -7.15 26.36 -9.87
C TRP A 43 -7.68 27.75 -10.26
N LEU A 44 -7.37 28.78 -9.45
CA LEU A 44 -7.80 30.15 -9.71
C LEU A 44 -7.17 30.71 -11.00
N GLY A 45 -5.89 30.44 -11.23
CA GLY A 45 -5.17 30.87 -12.42
C GLY A 45 -5.71 30.23 -13.69
N LEU A 46 -6.11 28.96 -13.66
CA LEU A 46 -6.78 28.30 -14.78
C LEU A 46 -8.18 28.87 -15.01
N TRP A 47 -8.96 29.06 -13.95
CA TRP A 47 -10.32 29.59 -14.03
C TRP A 47 -10.36 31.03 -14.56
N ARG A 48 -9.43 31.89 -14.11
CA ARG A 48 -9.29 33.29 -14.56
C ARG A 48 -8.45 33.44 -15.83
N ARG A 49 -7.89 32.34 -16.38
CA ARG A 49 -6.94 32.32 -17.51
C ARG A 49 -5.67 33.16 -17.27
N TRP A 50 -5.25 33.32 -16.02
CA TRP A 50 -4.06 34.07 -15.63
C TRP A 50 -2.83 33.16 -15.61
N SER A 51 -2.01 33.27 -16.67
CA SER A 51 -0.92 32.32 -16.91
C SER A 51 0.17 32.33 -15.82
N LEU A 52 0.48 33.50 -15.28
CA LEU A 52 1.45 33.67 -14.21
C LEU A 52 0.99 33.03 -12.90
N VAL A 53 -0.29 33.16 -12.56
CA VAL A 53 -0.83 32.69 -11.28
C VAL A 53 -0.83 31.17 -11.21
N TRP A 54 -1.23 30.47 -12.27
CA TRP A 54 -1.18 29.01 -12.23
C TRP A 54 0.25 28.48 -12.29
N ARG A 55 1.19 29.13 -12.99
CA ARG A 55 2.61 28.74 -12.97
C ARG A 55 3.23 28.94 -11.59
N ALA A 56 2.91 30.05 -10.92
CA ALA A 56 3.34 30.29 -9.54
C ALA A 56 2.79 29.21 -8.59
N GLY A 57 1.53 28.81 -8.76
CA GLY A 57 0.95 27.71 -8.00
C GLY A 57 1.67 26.37 -8.18
N LEU A 58 2.13 26.06 -9.40
CA LEU A 58 2.95 24.86 -9.64
C LEU A 58 4.31 24.93 -8.98
N LEU A 59 4.95 26.09 -8.98
CA LEU A 59 6.21 26.32 -8.27
C LEU A 59 6.03 26.16 -6.75
N MET A 60 4.91 26.63 -6.21
CA MET A 60 4.56 26.44 -4.79
C MET A 60 4.37 24.97 -4.46
N GLU A 61 3.65 24.20 -5.28
CA GLU A 61 3.48 22.76 -5.08
C GLU A 61 4.83 22.03 -5.13
N ALA A 62 5.69 22.34 -6.11
CA ALA A 62 7.03 21.75 -6.18
C ALA A 62 7.87 22.12 -4.94
N SER A 63 7.75 23.36 -4.46
CA SER A 63 8.42 23.81 -3.24
C SER A 63 7.88 23.11 -2.00
N ALA A 64 6.59 22.78 -1.96
CA ALA A 64 5.98 21.99 -0.89
C ALA A 64 6.61 20.59 -0.81
N TRP A 65 6.85 19.96 -1.96
CA TRP A 65 7.51 18.66 -2.01
C TRP A 65 8.94 18.73 -1.46
N LEU A 66 9.71 19.73 -1.88
CA LEU A 66 11.09 19.94 -1.41
C LEU A 66 11.13 20.25 0.09
N ALA A 67 10.25 21.14 0.57
CA ALA A 67 10.15 21.49 1.98
C ALA A 67 9.74 20.28 2.83
N PHE A 68 8.85 19.42 2.32
CA PHE A 68 8.47 18.18 2.98
C PHE A 68 9.67 17.22 3.08
N MET A 69 10.41 17.02 1.99
CA MET A 69 11.62 16.17 1.99
C MET A 69 12.70 16.70 2.93
N ALA A 70 12.92 18.02 2.95
CA ALA A 70 13.84 18.65 3.90
C ALA A 70 13.38 18.48 5.35
N ALA A 71 12.06 18.56 5.58
CA ALA A 71 11.47 18.38 6.91
C ALA A 71 11.45 16.93 7.38
N THR A 72 11.56 15.93 6.49
CA THR A 72 11.62 14.51 6.86
C THR A 72 13.03 13.94 6.88
N ASN A 73 13.98 14.63 6.27
CA ASN A 73 15.37 14.20 6.26
C ASN A 73 15.99 14.29 7.67
N GLY A 74 16.58 13.19 8.14
CA GLY A 74 17.21 13.12 9.46
C GLY A 74 16.25 13.02 10.65
N LEU A 75 14.96 12.73 10.42
CA LEU A 75 14.03 12.49 11.53
C LEU A 75 14.36 11.19 12.27
N ASP A 76 14.41 11.27 13.60
CA ASP A 76 14.47 10.08 14.44
C ASP A 76 13.12 9.33 14.44
N ILE A 77 13.17 8.01 14.65
CA ILE A 77 12.02 7.11 14.66
C ILE A 77 11.01 7.52 15.73
N ALA A 78 11.47 7.93 16.92
CA ALA A 78 10.60 8.36 18.01
C ALA A 78 9.80 9.62 17.65
N THR A 79 10.45 10.59 17.00
CA THR A 79 9.81 11.82 16.52
C THR A 79 8.85 11.52 15.36
N ALA A 80 9.21 10.61 14.45
CA ALA A 80 8.38 10.23 13.31
C ALA A 80 7.03 9.63 13.73
N LEU A 81 7.01 8.82 14.78
CA LEU A 81 5.79 8.22 15.34
C LEU A 81 4.83 9.26 15.94
N GLN A 82 5.36 10.37 16.46
CA GLN A 82 4.58 11.45 17.07
C GLN A 82 4.14 12.52 16.05
N ALA A 83 4.94 12.77 15.01
CA ALA A 83 4.77 13.85 14.05
C ALA A 83 3.58 13.69 13.06
N ARG A 84 2.74 12.66 13.22
CA ARG A 84 1.58 12.37 12.35
C ARG A 84 1.92 12.48 10.85
N LEU A 85 3.06 11.92 10.45
CA LEU A 85 3.60 12.04 9.09
C LEU A 85 2.61 11.60 8.01
N TRP A 86 1.81 10.56 8.31
CA TRP A 86 0.77 10.06 7.41
C TRP A 86 -0.21 11.15 6.93
N LEU A 87 -0.54 12.12 7.79
CA LEU A 87 -1.47 13.20 7.45
C LEU A 87 -0.84 14.15 6.43
N ARG A 88 0.46 14.41 6.57
CA ARG A 88 1.21 15.30 5.67
C ARG A 88 1.35 14.67 4.29
N PHE A 89 1.69 13.38 4.23
CA PHE A 89 1.65 12.61 2.99
C PHE A 89 0.27 12.65 2.33
N LEU A 90 -0.81 12.53 3.12
CA LEU A 90 -2.17 12.60 2.61
C LEU A 90 -2.50 13.98 2.00
N ILE A 91 -2.04 15.08 2.62
CA ILE A 91 -2.20 16.43 2.07
C ILE A 91 -1.46 16.58 0.74
N LEU A 92 -0.19 16.16 0.65
CA LEU A 92 0.58 16.21 -0.60
C LEU A 92 -0.06 15.35 -1.70
N ALA A 93 -0.51 14.15 -1.35
CA ALA A 93 -1.22 13.27 -2.26
C ALA A 93 -2.52 13.88 -2.78
N ALA A 94 -3.31 14.49 -1.90
CA ALA A 94 -4.57 15.13 -2.25
C ALA A 94 -4.35 16.37 -3.13
N GLY A 95 -3.33 17.18 -2.82
CA GLY A 95 -2.96 18.34 -3.63
C GLY A 95 -2.53 17.95 -5.04
N SER A 96 -1.63 16.97 -5.14
CA SER A 96 -1.21 16.39 -6.41
C SER A 96 -2.39 15.80 -7.20
N LEU A 97 -3.30 15.08 -6.54
CA LEU A 97 -4.50 14.54 -7.20
C LEU A 97 -5.42 15.65 -7.71
N ALA A 98 -5.64 16.69 -6.91
CA ALA A 98 -6.49 17.83 -7.27
C ALA A 98 -5.93 18.56 -8.50
N LEU A 99 -4.61 18.77 -8.57
CA LEU A 99 -3.94 19.31 -9.75
C LEU A 99 -4.10 18.40 -10.96
N ALA A 100 -3.89 17.09 -10.78
CA ALA A 100 -4.04 16.09 -11.84
C ALA A 100 -5.45 16.12 -12.44
N LEU A 101 -6.49 16.18 -11.60
CA LEU A 101 -7.89 16.29 -12.01
C LEU A 101 -8.18 17.63 -12.69
N THR A 102 -7.63 18.73 -12.18
CA THR A 102 -7.84 20.07 -12.74
C THR A 102 -7.29 20.15 -14.17
N PHE A 103 -6.07 19.65 -14.40
CA PHE A 103 -5.47 19.59 -15.73
C PHE A 103 -6.19 18.62 -16.67
N HIS A 104 -6.76 17.54 -16.14
CA HIS A 104 -7.55 16.60 -16.94
C HIS A 104 -8.87 17.22 -17.43
N ILE A 105 -9.57 17.99 -16.58
CA ILE A 105 -10.89 18.55 -16.87
C ILE A 105 -10.81 19.87 -17.66
N GLN A 106 -9.80 20.70 -17.39
CA GLN A 106 -9.65 22.03 -18.00
C GLN A 106 -8.42 22.08 -18.93
N PRO A 107 -8.51 21.58 -20.17
CA PRO A 107 -7.49 21.87 -21.18
C PRO A 107 -7.52 23.38 -21.43
N ALA A 108 -6.51 24.10 -20.93
CA ALA A 108 -6.45 25.55 -21.06
C ALA A 108 -6.32 25.97 -22.54
N GLY A 109 -6.52 27.26 -22.83
CA GLY A 109 -6.49 27.82 -24.18
C GLY A 109 -5.14 27.68 -24.92
N PRO A 110 -4.88 28.45 -26.00
CA PRO A 110 -3.77 28.20 -26.94
C PRO A 110 -2.35 28.12 -26.36
N ALA A 111 -2.10 28.60 -25.12
CA ALA A 111 -0.85 28.42 -24.39
C ALA A 111 -0.65 27.01 -23.76
N ALA A 112 -1.62 26.10 -23.91
CA ALA A 112 -1.74 24.83 -23.19
C ALA A 112 -1.32 23.59 -23.97
N ALA A 113 -0.68 23.74 -25.12
CA ALA A 113 -0.30 22.60 -25.96
C ALA A 113 0.59 21.55 -25.25
N ARG A 114 1.25 21.91 -24.13
CA ARG A 114 2.06 21.00 -23.29
C ARG A 114 1.38 20.54 -21.98
N MET A 115 0.15 20.98 -21.69
CA MET A 115 -0.55 20.65 -20.44
C MET A 115 -1.09 19.21 -20.31
N PRO A 116 -1.43 18.45 -21.36
CA PRO A 116 -1.91 17.08 -21.15
C PRO A 116 -0.85 16.15 -20.54
N ALA A 117 0.44 16.50 -20.63
CA ALA A 117 1.53 15.76 -20.01
C ALA A 117 1.71 16.04 -18.50
N LEU A 118 1.18 17.14 -17.97
CA LEU A 118 1.30 17.46 -16.53
C LEU A 118 0.33 16.63 -15.68
N ALA A 119 -0.86 16.36 -16.19
CA ALA A 119 -1.87 15.56 -15.50
C ALA A 119 -1.35 14.16 -15.08
N PRO A 120 -0.70 13.34 -15.94
CA PRO A 120 -0.13 12.06 -15.51
C PRO A 120 1.03 12.21 -14.51
N ILE A 121 1.83 13.29 -14.59
CA ILE A 121 2.94 13.53 -13.64
C ILE A 121 2.39 13.77 -12.23
N PHE A 122 1.39 14.65 -12.09
CA PHE A 122 0.74 14.90 -10.81
C PHE A 122 -0.04 13.69 -10.31
N LEU A 123 -0.61 12.90 -11.22
CA LEU A 123 -1.28 11.64 -10.87
C LEU A 123 -0.30 10.61 -10.30
N ALA A 124 0.85 10.44 -10.95
CA ALA A 124 1.92 9.56 -10.47
C ALA A 124 2.50 10.06 -9.14
N SER A 125 2.66 11.38 -8.98
CA SER A 125 3.13 11.98 -7.73
C SER A 125 2.13 11.75 -6.59
N SER A 126 0.82 11.84 -6.86
CA SER A 126 -0.22 11.49 -5.88
C SER A 126 -0.12 10.03 -5.43
N ALA A 127 0.02 9.11 -6.39
CA ALA A 127 0.20 7.69 -6.09
C ALA A 127 1.47 7.46 -5.25
N MET A 128 2.57 8.11 -5.60
CA MET A 128 3.83 8.06 -4.87
C MET A 128 3.67 8.54 -3.42
N TRP A 129 3.02 9.68 -3.19
CA TRP A 129 2.83 10.23 -1.84
C TRP A 129 1.89 9.38 -0.98
N LEU A 130 0.81 8.82 -1.54
CA LEU A 130 -0.06 7.88 -0.82
C LEU A 130 0.70 6.64 -0.40
N LEU A 131 1.50 6.09 -1.32
CA LEU A 131 2.26 4.87 -1.07
C LEU A 131 3.36 5.12 -0.02
N ALA A 132 4.11 6.21 -0.17
CA ALA A 132 5.13 6.62 0.79
C ALA A 132 4.54 6.81 2.19
N GLY A 133 3.39 7.49 2.31
CA GLY A 133 2.71 7.68 3.59
C GLY A 133 2.23 6.36 4.22
N ALA A 134 1.58 5.51 3.43
CA ALA A 134 1.11 4.21 3.91
C ALA A 134 2.26 3.32 4.36
N TRP A 135 3.32 3.20 3.56
CA TRP A 135 4.45 2.35 3.86
C TRP A 135 5.26 2.85 5.05
N THR A 136 5.48 4.16 5.16
CA THR A 136 6.16 4.75 6.32
C THR A 136 5.43 4.39 7.61
N GLU A 137 4.10 4.49 7.64
CA GLU A 137 3.31 4.13 8.82
C GLU A 137 3.37 2.63 9.14
N ILE A 138 3.32 1.78 8.12
CA ILE A 138 3.40 0.32 8.28
C ILE A 138 4.76 -0.09 8.85
N VAL A 139 5.85 0.43 8.28
CA VAL A 139 7.22 0.13 8.71
C VAL A 139 7.50 0.66 10.11
N LEU A 140 6.98 1.84 10.46
CA LEU A 140 7.16 2.42 11.80
C LEU A 140 6.39 1.66 12.89
N ARG A 141 5.20 1.11 12.58
CA ARG A 141 4.31 0.51 13.59
C ARG A 141 4.28 -1.00 13.62
N ARG A 142 4.75 -1.69 12.58
CA ARG A 142 4.65 -3.16 12.50
C ARG A 142 5.95 -3.77 12.00
N GLN A 143 6.35 -4.86 12.65
CA GLN A 143 7.50 -5.68 12.27
C GLN A 143 7.04 -7.11 11.96
N GLY A 144 7.79 -7.83 11.12
CA GLY A 144 7.57 -9.25 10.84
C GLY A 144 6.62 -9.52 9.66
N ILE A 145 6.06 -10.73 9.56
CA ILE A 145 5.31 -11.19 8.36
C ILE A 145 4.04 -10.36 8.12
N GLY A 146 3.40 -9.85 9.17
CA GLY A 146 2.24 -8.96 9.07
C GLY A 146 2.53 -7.60 8.40
N GLU A 147 3.80 -7.21 8.28
CA GLU A 147 4.28 -6.04 7.52
C GLU A 147 4.08 -6.26 6.01
N LEU A 148 4.51 -7.41 5.48
CA LEU A 148 4.42 -7.75 4.05
C LEU A 148 2.98 -7.74 3.56
N ASN A 149 2.08 -8.33 4.34
CA ASN A 149 0.65 -8.36 4.03
C ASN A 149 0.07 -6.94 3.96
N LEU A 150 0.45 -6.04 4.88
CA LEU A 150 0.00 -4.64 4.87
C LEU A 150 0.62 -3.80 3.74
N LEU A 151 1.90 -3.98 3.45
CA LEU A 151 2.57 -3.27 2.34
C LEU A 151 1.91 -3.63 1.00
N THR A 152 1.64 -4.93 0.80
CA THR A 152 0.97 -5.44 -0.39
C THR A 152 -0.48 -4.95 -0.45
N ALA A 153 -1.22 -5.06 0.67
CA ALA A 153 -2.61 -4.62 0.76
C ALA A 153 -2.77 -3.12 0.48
N SER A 154 -1.90 -2.28 1.04
CA SER A 154 -1.93 -0.83 0.84
C SER A 154 -1.63 -0.44 -0.61
N ALA A 155 -0.64 -1.06 -1.25
CA ALA A 155 -0.34 -0.82 -2.66
C ALA A 155 -1.53 -1.21 -3.56
N LEU A 156 -2.17 -2.35 -3.29
CA LEU A 156 -3.34 -2.82 -4.03
C LEU A 156 -4.59 -1.95 -3.79
N LEU A 157 -4.79 -1.47 -2.56
CA LEU A 157 -5.86 -0.55 -2.22
C LEU A 157 -5.72 0.76 -3.03
N ILE A 158 -4.51 1.32 -3.10
CA ILE A 158 -4.24 2.51 -3.90
C ILE A 158 -4.44 2.18 -5.39
N ALA A 159 -3.93 1.05 -5.90
CA ALA A 159 -4.16 0.63 -7.28
C ALA A 159 -5.66 0.54 -7.62
N ALA A 160 -6.48 -0.03 -6.72
CA ALA A 160 -7.92 -0.12 -6.87
C ALA A 160 -8.59 1.26 -6.91
N LEU A 161 -8.18 2.20 -6.06
CA LEU A 161 -8.67 3.58 -6.09
C LEU A 161 -8.43 4.23 -7.47
N PHE A 162 -7.22 4.08 -8.03
CA PHE A 162 -6.88 4.64 -9.33
C PHE A 162 -7.58 3.89 -10.48
N ALA A 163 -7.81 2.58 -10.37
CA ALA A 163 -8.60 1.82 -11.34
C ALA A 163 -10.08 2.27 -11.34
N ILE A 164 -10.65 2.53 -10.16
CA ILE A 164 -12.00 3.10 -10.03
C ILE A 164 -12.03 4.51 -10.63
N LEU A 165 -11.02 5.33 -10.36
CA LEU A 165 -10.91 6.68 -10.93
C LEU A 165 -10.80 6.64 -12.45
N ALA A 166 -9.99 5.74 -12.99
CA ALA A 166 -9.85 5.50 -14.43
C ALA A 166 -11.21 5.14 -15.03
N ARG A 167 -11.96 4.23 -14.41
CA ARG A 167 -13.28 3.83 -14.86
C ARG A 167 -14.29 4.99 -14.81
N ARG A 168 -14.31 5.77 -13.73
CA ARG A 168 -15.28 6.86 -13.53
C ARG A 168 -15.04 8.07 -14.43
N LEU A 169 -13.78 8.40 -14.72
CA LEU A 169 -13.42 9.60 -15.49
C LEU A 169 -13.06 9.31 -16.96
N HIS A 170 -13.14 8.05 -17.38
CA HIS A 170 -12.62 7.63 -18.68
C HIS A 170 -11.18 8.13 -18.92
N TRP A 171 -10.33 8.09 -17.90
CA TRP A 171 -8.97 8.59 -17.98
C TRP A 171 -7.92 7.49 -18.14
N ASN A 172 -7.23 7.44 -19.29
CA ASN A 172 -6.24 6.38 -19.59
C ASN A 172 -5.01 6.45 -18.69
N ALA A 173 -4.54 7.64 -18.30
CA ALA A 173 -3.36 7.78 -17.44
C ALA A 173 -3.58 7.15 -16.06
N ALA A 174 -4.79 7.26 -15.51
CA ALA A 174 -5.16 6.61 -14.25
C ALA A 174 -5.11 5.08 -14.35
N GLY A 175 -5.50 4.52 -15.51
CA GLY A 175 -5.38 3.07 -15.76
C GLY A 175 -3.92 2.61 -15.77
N HIS A 176 -3.03 3.33 -16.45
CA HIS A 176 -1.59 3.03 -16.45
C HIS A 176 -0.98 3.14 -15.04
N THR A 177 -1.39 4.15 -14.27
CA THR A 177 -0.93 4.34 -12.89
C THR A 177 -1.38 3.19 -11.98
N ALA A 178 -2.63 2.72 -12.14
CA ALA A 178 -3.15 1.56 -11.41
C ALA A 178 -2.38 0.27 -11.73
N LEU A 179 -2.01 0.05 -13.00
CA LEU A 179 -1.17 -1.09 -13.39
C LEU A 179 0.25 -0.96 -12.84
N ALA A 180 0.86 0.22 -12.92
CA ALA A 180 2.18 0.48 -12.35
C ALA A 180 2.23 0.15 -10.85
N LEU A 181 1.20 0.55 -10.09
CA LEU A 181 1.10 0.22 -8.67
C LEU A 181 0.97 -1.29 -8.38
N GLN A 182 0.38 -2.07 -9.30
CA GLN A 182 0.37 -3.53 -9.16
C GLN A 182 1.74 -4.14 -9.38
N PHE A 183 2.51 -3.65 -10.35
CA PHE A 183 3.91 -4.06 -10.51
C PHE A 183 4.75 -3.69 -9.29
N VAL A 184 4.50 -2.53 -8.68
CA VAL A 184 5.14 -2.15 -7.42
C VAL A 184 4.75 -3.12 -6.29
N ALA A 185 3.47 -3.47 -6.14
CA ALA A 185 3.02 -4.45 -5.16
C ALA A 185 3.69 -5.83 -5.37
N ALA A 186 3.75 -6.30 -6.62
CA ALA A 186 4.42 -7.54 -6.98
C ALA A 186 5.94 -7.48 -6.71
N GLY A 187 6.58 -6.34 -7.01
CA GLY A 187 8.00 -6.11 -6.74
C GLY A 187 8.32 -6.17 -5.25
N VAL A 188 7.53 -5.49 -4.41
CA VAL A 188 7.67 -5.57 -2.94
C VAL A 188 7.54 -7.02 -2.47
N TRP A 189 6.52 -7.72 -2.97
CA TRP A 189 6.33 -9.11 -2.63
C TRP A 189 7.53 -9.99 -2.98
N LEU A 190 8.08 -9.86 -4.20
CA LEU A 190 9.26 -10.60 -4.65
C LEU A 190 10.50 -10.33 -3.79
N VAL A 191 10.72 -9.07 -3.40
CA VAL A 191 11.85 -8.69 -2.56
C VAL A 191 11.76 -9.31 -1.17
N PHE A 192 10.57 -9.28 -0.56
CA PHE A 192 10.37 -9.75 0.81
C PHE A 192 10.16 -11.26 0.92
N ILE A 193 9.56 -11.90 -0.08
CA ILE A 193 9.33 -13.34 -0.05
C ILE A 193 10.66 -14.11 -0.15
N ARG A 194 11.65 -13.58 -0.88
CA ARG A 194 12.96 -14.23 -1.04
C ARG A 194 13.64 -14.51 0.30
N SER A 195 13.50 -13.61 1.28
CA SER A 195 14.09 -13.77 2.61
C SER A 195 13.17 -14.47 3.61
N ARG A 196 11.87 -14.58 3.31
CA ARG A 196 10.84 -15.09 4.24
C ARG A 196 10.10 -16.33 3.72
N TRP A 197 10.57 -16.95 2.63
CA TRP A 197 9.95 -18.12 1.99
C TRP A 197 9.78 -19.30 2.95
N SER A 198 10.77 -19.52 3.82
CA SER A 198 10.79 -20.61 4.80
C SER A 198 10.31 -20.20 6.19
N ALA A 199 9.84 -18.97 6.38
CA ALA A 199 9.35 -18.51 7.67
C ALA A 199 8.02 -19.22 7.98
N GLN A 200 8.11 -20.30 8.76
CA GLN A 200 6.96 -21.10 9.17
C GLN A 200 6.09 -20.31 10.16
N SER A 201 4.83 -20.08 9.80
CA SER A 201 3.80 -19.58 10.71
C SER A 201 2.85 -20.72 11.08
N ALA A 202 2.38 -20.75 12.32
CA ALA A 202 1.40 -21.74 12.77
C ALA A 202 0.07 -21.60 12.01
N GLY A 203 -0.33 -20.35 11.66
CA GLY A 203 -1.49 -20.06 10.83
C GLY A 203 -1.16 -19.75 9.36
N LEU A 204 -1.97 -20.25 8.43
CA LEU A 204 -1.89 -19.94 6.99
C LEU A 204 -2.01 -18.43 6.70
N LEU A 205 -2.89 -17.74 7.44
CA LEU A 205 -3.16 -16.30 7.28
C LEU A 205 -2.12 -15.40 7.95
N GLU A 206 -1.29 -15.97 8.80
CA GLU A 206 -0.17 -15.25 9.44
C GLU A 206 1.09 -15.30 8.58
N GLY A 207 1.11 -16.21 7.59
CA GLY A 207 2.18 -16.40 6.63
C GLY A 207 2.10 -15.44 5.43
N PRO A 208 2.90 -15.70 4.38
CA PRO A 208 2.91 -14.90 3.16
C PRO A 208 1.74 -15.19 2.21
N PHE A 209 0.94 -16.23 2.47
CA PHE A 209 -0.18 -16.62 1.62
C PHE A 209 -1.20 -15.50 1.34
N PRO A 210 -1.65 -14.68 2.33
CA PRO A 210 -2.61 -13.61 2.08
C PRO A 210 -2.10 -12.59 1.08
N SER A 211 -0.83 -12.17 1.17
CA SER A 211 -0.25 -11.22 0.20
C SER A 211 -0.25 -11.77 -1.23
N ALA A 212 0.06 -13.06 -1.42
CA ALA A 212 0.01 -13.70 -2.74
C ALA A 212 -1.43 -13.80 -3.28
N ALA A 213 -2.39 -14.17 -2.43
CA ALA A 213 -3.81 -14.22 -2.79
C ALA A 213 -4.35 -12.82 -3.13
N MET A 214 -3.97 -11.79 -2.37
CA MET A 214 -4.33 -10.40 -2.63
C MET A 214 -3.76 -9.90 -3.95
N LEU A 215 -2.51 -10.23 -4.29
CA LEU A 215 -1.91 -9.89 -5.58
C LEU A 215 -2.68 -10.53 -6.75
N ALA A 216 -2.99 -11.82 -6.65
CA ALA A 216 -3.74 -12.54 -7.66
C ALA A 216 -5.15 -11.93 -7.84
N LEU A 217 -5.84 -11.62 -6.75
CA LEU A 217 -7.14 -10.93 -6.76
C LEU A 217 -7.03 -9.52 -7.33
N GLY A 218 -5.99 -8.77 -6.98
CA GLY A 218 -5.77 -7.41 -7.44
C GLY A 218 -5.56 -7.33 -8.96
N LEU A 219 -4.70 -8.20 -9.48
CA LEU A 219 -4.47 -8.35 -10.92
C LEU A 219 -5.77 -8.75 -11.64
N PHE A 220 -6.51 -9.73 -11.11
CA PHE A 220 -7.79 -10.15 -11.67
C PHE A 220 -8.83 -9.02 -11.70
N LEU A 221 -9.03 -8.34 -10.58
CA LEU A 221 -10.00 -7.25 -10.47
C LEU A 221 -9.64 -6.07 -11.38
N CYS A 222 -8.38 -5.68 -11.43
CA CYS A 222 -7.96 -4.59 -12.29
C CYS A 222 -8.04 -4.96 -13.78
N ASN A 223 -7.67 -6.19 -14.16
CA ASN A 223 -7.86 -6.69 -15.50
C ASN A 223 -9.34 -6.68 -15.90
N ARG A 224 -10.24 -7.08 -15.01
CA ARG A 224 -11.69 -7.04 -15.26
C ARG A 224 -12.21 -5.61 -15.38
N LEU A 225 -11.80 -4.70 -14.49
CA LEU A 225 -12.24 -3.31 -14.49
C LEU A 225 -11.75 -2.53 -15.72
N LEU A 226 -10.55 -2.84 -16.21
CA LEU A 226 -9.97 -2.24 -17.41
C LEU A 226 -10.48 -2.92 -18.69
N GLY A 227 -10.67 -4.24 -18.70
CA GLY A 227 -11.20 -4.98 -19.85
C GLY A 227 -12.65 -4.62 -20.21
N GLN A 228 -13.51 -4.38 -19.21
CA GLN A 228 -14.88 -3.86 -19.43
C GLN A 228 -14.89 -2.48 -20.14
N ARG A 229 -13.77 -1.78 -20.14
CA ARG A 229 -13.63 -0.47 -20.77
C ARG A 229 -13.19 -0.56 -22.24
N ASP A 230 -12.41 -1.58 -22.59
CA ASP A 230 -11.97 -1.78 -23.98
C ASP A 230 -13.14 -2.11 -24.90
N GLU A 231 -14.11 -2.90 -24.42
CA GLU A 231 -15.36 -3.20 -25.14
C GLU A 231 -16.16 -1.94 -25.49
N THR A 232 -16.01 -0.86 -24.72
CA THR A 232 -16.77 0.38 -24.89
C THR A 232 -15.98 1.51 -25.58
N THR A 233 -14.64 1.47 -25.60
CA THR A 233 -13.83 2.65 -25.98
C THR A 233 -12.76 2.40 -27.06
N SER A 234 -12.56 1.16 -27.54
CA SER A 234 -11.59 0.85 -28.64
C SER A 234 -10.21 1.51 -28.48
N ALA A 235 -9.58 1.39 -27.31
CA ALA A 235 -8.26 1.97 -27.03
C ALA A 235 -7.13 0.91 -27.18
N PRO A 236 -6.42 0.84 -28.31
CA PRO A 236 -5.56 -0.30 -28.65
C PRO A 236 -4.36 -0.50 -27.70
N HIS A 237 -3.81 0.56 -27.11
CA HIS A 237 -2.59 0.47 -26.29
C HIS A 237 -2.83 -0.07 -24.87
N LEU A 238 -4.02 0.18 -24.29
CA LEU A 238 -4.39 -0.38 -22.99
C LEU A 238 -4.75 -1.87 -23.11
N SER A 239 -5.38 -2.24 -24.23
CA SER A 239 -5.73 -3.63 -24.55
C SER A 239 -4.52 -4.57 -24.61
N GLY A 240 -3.41 -4.11 -25.20
CA GLY A 240 -2.15 -4.89 -25.21
C GLY A 240 -1.59 -5.15 -23.81
N LEU A 241 -1.66 -4.17 -22.91
CA LEU A 241 -1.21 -4.31 -21.52
C LEU A 241 -2.13 -5.22 -20.70
N VAL A 242 -3.45 -5.11 -20.88
CA VAL A 242 -4.45 -5.99 -20.24
C VAL A 242 -4.23 -7.44 -20.69
N GLY A 243 -4.04 -7.66 -22.00
CA GLY A 243 -3.71 -8.99 -22.54
C GLY A 243 -2.38 -9.55 -21.99
N PHE A 244 -1.38 -8.71 -21.81
CA PHE A 244 -0.09 -9.10 -21.22
C PHE A 244 -0.20 -9.49 -19.75
N VAL A 245 -1.11 -8.89 -18.98
CA VAL A 245 -1.31 -9.18 -17.55
C VAL A 245 -2.05 -10.52 -17.31
N LEU A 246 -2.80 -11.02 -18.29
CA LEU A 246 -3.55 -12.27 -18.20
C LEU A 246 -2.70 -13.51 -17.80
N PRO A 247 -1.55 -13.80 -18.45
CA PRO A 247 -0.68 -14.90 -18.04
C PRO A 247 -0.11 -14.69 -16.63
N TRP A 248 0.16 -13.44 -16.24
CA TRP A 248 0.63 -13.12 -14.89
C TRP A 248 -0.41 -13.41 -13.82
N ILE A 249 -1.70 -13.21 -14.10
CA ILE A 249 -2.79 -13.62 -13.19
C ILE A 249 -2.75 -15.13 -12.97
N GLY A 250 -2.65 -15.90 -14.07
CA GLY A 250 -2.56 -17.36 -14.01
C GLY A 250 -1.36 -17.82 -13.19
N LEU A 251 -0.19 -17.21 -13.43
CA LEU A 251 1.04 -17.50 -12.69
C LEU A 251 0.89 -17.17 -11.21
N CYS A 252 0.39 -15.99 -10.84
CA CYS A 252 0.19 -15.61 -9.44
C CYS A 252 -0.77 -16.54 -8.69
N TRP A 253 -1.88 -16.96 -9.33
CA TRP A 253 -2.81 -17.89 -8.71
C TRP A 253 -2.23 -19.30 -8.55
N THR A 254 -1.63 -19.84 -9.60
CA THR A 254 -1.22 -21.25 -9.65
C THR A 254 0.14 -21.51 -9.01
N THR A 255 1.10 -20.60 -9.15
CA THR A 255 2.46 -20.85 -8.62
C THR A 255 2.64 -20.25 -7.24
N LEU A 256 2.15 -19.02 -7.01
CA LEU A 256 2.41 -18.32 -5.75
C LEU A 256 1.39 -18.72 -4.68
N SER A 257 0.10 -18.52 -4.94
CA SER A 257 -0.95 -18.80 -3.94
C SER A 257 -1.06 -20.30 -3.66
N LEU A 258 -1.15 -21.12 -4.70
CA LEU A 258 -1.26 -22.57 -4.53
C LEU A 258 0.04 -23.18 -3.98
N GLY A 259 1.20 -22.69 -4.41
CA GLY A 259 2.50 -23.16 -3.91
C GLY A 259 2.66 -22.91 -2.41
N LEU A 260 2.27 -21.73 -1.93
CA LEU A 260 2.29 -21.42 -0.50
C LEU A 260 1.25 -22.22 0.30
N LEU A 261 0.07 -22.45 -0.27
CA LEU A 261 -0.97 -23.28 0.33
C LEU A 261 -0.50 -24.74 0.47
N LEU A 262 0.10 -25.29 -0.59
CA LEU A 262 0.65 -26.64 -0.59
C LEU A 262 1.81 -26.77 0.41
N ASN A 263 2.72 -25.80 0.43
CA ASN A 263 3.81 -25.78 1.40
C ASN A 263 3.27 -25.82 2.84
N TRP A 264 2.33 -24.94 3.19
CA TRP A 264 1.69 -24.94 4.50
C TRP A 264 0.96 -26.26 4.81
N ALA A 265 0.22 -26.82 3.85
CA ALA A 265 -0.49 -28.08 4.03
C ALA A 265 0.48 -29.24 4.29
N THR A 266 1.58 -29.33 3.53
CA THR A 266 2.59 -30.37 3.74
C THR A 266 3.28 -30.23 5.09
N THR A 267 3.57 -29.02 5.57
CA THR A 267 4.21 -28.84 6.88
C THR A 267 3.26 -29.11 8.05
N THR A 268 1.96 -28.81 7.89
CA THR A 268 0.96 -28.96 8.96
C THR A 268 0.46 -30.39 9.08
N TYR A 269 0.33 -31.09 7.95
CA TYR A 269 -0.22 -32.44 7.88
C TYR A 269 0.83 -33.52 7.59
N ALA A 270 2.12 -33.17 7.48
CA ALA A 270 3.17 -34.19 7.45
C ALA A 270 3.08 -35.03 8.72
N ALA A 271 2.71 -36.30 8.56
CA ALA A 271 2.78 -37.26 9.64
C ALA A 271 4.21 -37.27 10.21
N PRO A 272 4.39 -37.32 11.54
CA PRO A 272 5.73 -37.48 12.10
C PRO A 272 6.33 -38.76 11.51
N SER A 273 7.40 -38.61 10.73
CA SER A 273 8.15 -39.75 10.22
C SER A 273 8.54 -40.62 11.42
N GLY A 274 8.34 -41.94 11.34
CA GLY A 274 8.45 -42.89 12.45
C GLY A 274 9.73 -42.79 13.31
N ALA A 275 10.79 -42.14 12.82
CA ALA A 275 11.98 -41.77 13.59
C ALA A 275 11.72 -40.87 14.82
N GLN A 276 10.64 -40.08 14.85
CA GLN A 276 10.25 -39.30 16.04
C GLN A 276 9.37 -40.09 17.02
N ALA A 277 8.64 -41.09 16.55
CA ALA A 277 7.84 -41.97 17.41
C ALA A 277 8.74 -42.89 18.26
N GLU A 278 9.89 -43.31 17.72
CA GLU A 278 10.86 -44.15 18.44
C GLU A 278 11.60 -43.38 19.55
N LYS A 279 11.77 -42.05 19.42
CA LYS A 279 12.34 -41.19 20.48
C LYS A 279 11.32 -40.76 21.54
N ALA A 280 10.02 -40.88 21.27
CA ALA A 280 8.95 -40.49 22.20
C ALA A 280 8.54 -41.61 23.19
N ALA A 281 9.15 -42.79 23.11
CA ALA A 281 8.93 -43.88 24.06
C ALA A 281 10.16 -44.12 24.97
N PRO A 282 10.43 -43.25 25.98
CA PRO A 282 11.26 -43.68 27.10
C PRO A 282 10.38 -44.45 28.08
N GLY A 283 10.58 -45.78 28.18
CA GLY A 283 10.24 -46.50 29.41
C GLY A 283 9.13 -47.57 29.37
N ALA A 284 8.89 -48.25 28.25
CA ALA A 284 8.06 -49.47 28.24
C ALA A 284 8.92 -50.74 28.10
N SER A 285 9.90 -50.92 28.98
CA SER A 285 10.59 -52.20 29.18
C SER A 285 11.20 -52.23 30.58
N GLY A 286 10.60 -53.00 31.49
CA GLY A 286 11.13 -53.27 32.82
C GLY A 286 10.18 -52.91 33.97
N GLY A 287 9.09 -53.66 34.12
CA GLY A 287 8.15 -53.41 35.21
C GLY A 287 7.05 -54.45 35.38
N MET A 288 7.34 -55.73 35.18
CA MET A 288 6.46 -56.83 35.59
C MET A 288 7.20 -57.74 36.55
N ALA A 289 6.94 -57.57 37.85
CA ALA A 289 6.84 -58.63 38.88
C ALA A 289 7.21 -58.07 40.28
N ARG A 290 6.21 -57.61 41.05
CA ARG A 290 6.16 -57.87 42.50
C ARG A 290 4.75 -57.64 43.04
N ILE A 291 4.00 -58.73 43.10
CA ILE A 291 2.78 -58.87 43.90
C ILE A 291 3.16 -59.71 45.14
N LEU A 292 2.56 -59.38 46.29
CA LEU A 292 2.53 -60.07 47.60
C LEU A 292 3.76 -59.92 48.53
N PHE A 293 3.59 -59.18 49.64
CA PHE A 293 3.50 -59.69 51.02
C PHE A 293 3.30 -58.50 52.00
N PRO A 294 2.32 -58.53 52.93
CA PRO A 294 2.27 -57.59 54.05
C PRO A 294 3.18 -58.11 55.17
N GLN A 295 4.26 -57.38 55.50
CA GLN A 295 4.95 -57.58 56.78
C GLN A 295 4.25 -56.77 57.86
N GLY A 296 3.85 -57.46 58.92
CA GLY A 296 3.29 -56.86 60.11
C GLY A 296 4.36 -56.16 60.94
N ASP A 297 4.01 -54.99 61.46
CA ASP A 297 4.78 -54.30 62.50
C ASP A 297 4.38 -54.87 63.86
N THR A 298 5.25 -55.70 64.41
CA THR A 298 5.31 -56.01 65.84
C THR A 298 6.38 -55.16 66.50
N ASN A 299 5.92 -54.40 67.51
CA ASN A 299 6.56 -54.07 68.77
C ASN A 299 7.75 -53.09 68.88
N GLU A 300 7.47 -52.08 69.71
CA GLU A 300 8.21 -51.67 70.92
C GLU A 300 9.66 -51.18 70.79
N ALA A 301 9.88 -49.91 71.13
CA ALA A 301 10.50 -49.50 72.41
C ALA A 301 11.19 -48.13 72.30
N LYS A 302 10.56 -47.09 72.86
CA LYS A 302 11.10 -46.21 73.93
C LYS A 302 10.17 -45.02 74.20
#